data_AF-K1ZI22-F1
#
_entry.id   AF-K1ZI22-F1
#
_cell.length_a   1.000
_cell.length_b   1.000
_cell.length_c   1.000
_cell.angle_alpha   90.00
_cell.angle_beta   90.00
_cell.angle_gamma   90.00
#
_symmetry.space_group_name_H-M   'P 1'
#
loop_
_entity.id
_entity.type
_entity.pdbx_description
1 polymer ?
#
loop_
_entity_poly.entity_id
_entity_poly.type
_entity_poly.pdbx_seq_one_letter_code
_entity_poly.pdbx_strand_id
1 'polypeptide(L)'
;MKLITYFALSLLISIPCYLYGEIHTLKSDILNAVDGIIIDGPTVALIKKYQLDSKHMLLGKLQPNGSRIGLYLYRNKNYSITELCQLEQEQGTDAELQKLLLQMRDDFERISGRFQNAVKNSKPVMVDLIIQSNHLRGRHNSLLNKWAHTSGTDDRILFDEHVHTIKDFEIFLIDIHNFLNDLVESCPKGQRLYVQWKNELLRKKSDTL
;
A
#
# COMPACT_ATOMS: atom_id res chain seq x y z
N MET A 1 39.37 28.62 -1.83
CA MET A 1 38.25 28.66 -2.80
C MET A 1 38.34 27.40 -3.66
N LYS A 2 37.23 26.66 -3.79
CA LYS A 2 37.02 25.42 -4.56
C LYS A 2 37.61 24.11 -4.02
N LEU A 3 36.76 23.35 -3.31
CA LEU A 3 36.62 21.89 -3.42
C LEU A 3 35.39 21.43 -2.62
N ILE A 4 34.21 21.85 -3.07
CA ILE A 4 32.92 21.24 -2.68
C ILE A 4 32.22 20.92 -3.99
N THR A 5 32.58 19.81 -4.63
CA THR A 5 31.94 19.40 -5.89
C THR A 5 32.05 17.90 -6.14
N TYR A 6 31.81 17.04 -5.14
CA TYR A 6 31.69 15.59 -5.37
C TYR A 6 30.69 14.88 -4.43
N PHE A 7 29.62 15.55 -3.99
CA PHE A 7 28.53 14.89 -3.22
C PHE A 7 27.14 14.98 -3.87
N ALA A 8 27.02 15.56 -5.06
CA ALA A 8 25.72 15.82 -5.68
C ALA A 8 25.36 14.91 -6.87
N LEU A 9 26.09 13.80 -7.10
CA LEU A 9 25.84 12.93 -8.27
C LEU A 9 25.57 11.44 -7.96
N SER A 10 25.26 11.10 -6.70
CA SER A 10 24.84 9.74 -6.30
C SER A 10 23.35 9.62 -5.93
N LEU A 11 22.56 10.68 -6.14
CA LEU A 11 21.12 10.72 -5.78
C LEU A 11 20.17 10.53 -6.96
N LEU A 12 20.71 10.21 -8.14
CA LEU A 12 19.90 9.85 -9.31
C LEU A 12 20.02 8.34 -9.54
N ILE A 13 18.89 7.66 -9.50
CA ILE A 13 18.67 6.22 -9.74
C ILE A 13 18.86 5.31 -8.51
N SER A 14 18.00 5.50 -7.51
CA SER A 14 17.44 4.40 -6.71
C SER A 14 16.21 4.90 -5.97
N ILE A 15 15.05 4.96 -6.64
CA ILE A 15 13.82 4.75 -5.88
C ILE A 15 13.95 3.32 -5.37
N PRO A 16 14.06 3.09 -4.05
CA PRO A 16 14.52 1.81 -3.57
C PRO A 16 13.54 0.72 -4.00
N CYS A 17 14.05 -0.30 -4.69
CA CYS A 17 13.44 -1.63 -4.64
C CYS A 17 13.22 -2.12 -3.19
N TYR A 18 13.81 -1.44 -2.20
CA TYR A 18 13.66 -1.67 -0.76
C TYR A 18 12.35 -1.18 -0.13
N LEU A 19 11.46 -0.47 -0.84
CA LEU A 19 10.19 -0.05 -0.22
C LEU A 19 9.23 -1.21 0.04
N TYR A 20 9.37 -2.29 -0.73
CA TYR A 20 8.62 -3.53 -0.55
C TYR A 20 9.60 -4.63 -0.19
N GLY A 21 9.43 -5.23 1.00
CA GLY A 21 10.33 -6.26 1.50
C GLY A 21 10.22 -7.56 0.69
N GLU A 22 11.04 -8.54 1.04
CA GLU A 22 10.91 -9.89 0.49
C GLU A 22 9.47 -10.40 0.64
N ILE A 23 9.05 -11.19 -0.36
CA ILE A 23 7.74 -11.85 -0.33
C ILE A 23 7.84 -13.00 0.66
N HIS A 24 6.94 -13.02 1.63
CA HIS A 24 6.88 -14.10 2.60
C HIS A 24 5.65 -14.97 2.36
N THR A 25 5.86 -16.28 2.35
CA THR A 25 4.75 -17.25 2.33
C THR A 25 4.15 -17.34 3.72
N LEU A 26 2.92 -16.87 3.85
CA LEU A 26 2.09 -17.00 5.04
C LEU A 26 1.63 -18.44 5.20
N LYS A 27 1.48 -18.88 6.45
CA LYS A 27 1.10 -20.25 6.81
C LYS A 27 0.00 -20.20 7.86
N SER A 28 -1.17 -20.71 7.50
CA SER A 28 -2.31 -20.89 8.40
C SER A 28 -3.29 -21.87 7.77
N ASP A 29 -4.00 -22.66 8.59
CA ASP A 29 -5.08 -23.53 8.11
C ASP A 29 -6.19 -22.73 7.42
N ILE A 30 -6.36 -21.47 7.83
CA ILE A 30 -7.36 -20.59 7.23
C ILE A 30 -7.02 -20.25 5.78
N LEU A 31 -5.74 -20.14 5.41
CA LEU A 31 -5.33 -19.89 4.03
C LEU A 31 -5.81 -21.00 3.10
N ASN A 32 -5.69 -22.26 3.53
CA ASN A 32 -6.15 -23.40 2.76
C ASN A 32 -7.68 -23.40 2.57
N ALA A 33 -8.42 -22.90 3.56
CA ALA A 33 -9.87 -22.78 3.52
C ALA A 33 -10.36 -21.61 2.65
N VAL A 34 -9.55 -20.55 2.50
CA VAL A 34 -9.94 -19.35 1.73
C VAL A 34 -9.34 -19.31 0.32
N ASP A 35 -8.24 -20.02 0.04
CA ASP A 35 -7.55 -20.02 -1.25
C ASP A 35 -8.42 -20.62 -2.37
N GLY A 36 -8.80 -19.75 -3.31
CA GLY A 36 -9.68 -20.08 -4.43
C GLY A 36 -11.18 -20.10 -4.10
N ILE A 37 -11.56 -19.76 -2.86
CA ILE A 37 -12.97 -19.63 -2.43
C ILE A 37 -13.28 -18.17 -2.12
N ILE A 38 -12.63 -17.62 -1.10
CA ILE A 38 -12.75 -16.20 -0.73
C ILE A 38 -11.67 -15.40 -1.44
N ILE A 39 -10.43 -15.91 -1.48
CA ILE A 39 -9.35 -15.32 -2.26
C ILE A 39 -9.40 -15.95 -3.66
N ASP A 40 -10.38 -15.53 -4.45
CA ASP A 40 -10.62 -15.96 -5.82
C ASP A 40 -10.04 -14.96 -6.85
N GLY A 41 -10.32 -15.18 -8.14
CA GLY A 41 -9.81 -14.33 -9.21
C GLY A 41 -10.21 -12.85 -9.09
N PRO A 42 -11.51 -12.54 -8.99
CA PRO A 42 -12.00 -11.19 -8.72
C PRO A 42 -11.40 -10.54 -7.46
N THR A 43 -11.27 -11.30 -6.36
CA THR A 43 -10.69 -10.77 -5.11
C THR A 43 -9.22 -10.45 -5.26
N VAL A 44 -8.43 -11.31 -5.91
CA VAL A 44 -7.03 -11.00 -6.25
C VAL A 44 -6.94 -9.78 -7.16
N ALA A 45 -7.87 -9.60 -8.10
CA ALA A 45 -7.93 -8.40 -8.94
C ALA A 45 -8.19 -7.12 -8.11
N LEU A 46 -9.09 -7.19 -7.13
CA LEU A 46 -9.36 -6.09 -6.20
C LEU A 46 -8.13 -5.76 -5.34
N ILE A 47 -7.46 -6.78 -4.78
CA ILE A 47 -6.22 -6.60 -4.01
C ILE A 47 -5.15 -5.93 -4.89
N LYS A 48 -4.88 -6.46 -6.09
CA LYS A 48 -3.88 -5.89 -7.01
C LYS A 48 -4.24 -4.46 -7.42
N LYS A 49 -5.51 -4.15 -7.60
CA LYS A 49 -5.97 -2.79 -7.87
C LYS A 49 -5.72 -1.86 -6.70
N TYR A 50 -6.07 -2.28 -5.49
CA TYR A 50 -5.81 -1.51 -4.27
C TYR A 50 -4.30 -1.28 -4.06
N GLN A 51 -3.47 -2.31 -4.26
CA GLN A 51 -2.01 -2.20 -4.22
C GLN A 51 -1.48 -1.18 -5.24
N LEU A 52 -2.02 -1.17 -6.45
CA LEU A 52 -1.66 -0.18 -7.48
C LEU A 52 -2.05 1.24 -7.07
N ASP A 53 -3.28 1.43 -6.58
CA ASP A 53 -3.78 2.73 -6.14
C ASP A 53 -2.95 3.27 -4.94
N SER A 54 -2.65 2.42 -3.96
CA SER A 54 -1.74 2.73 -2.84
C SER A 54 -0.31 3.05 -3.32
N LYS A 55 0.22 2.28 -4.29
CA LYS A 55 1.54 2.55 -4.88
C LYS A 55 1.59 3.90 -5.60
N HIS A 56 0.50 4.32 -6.25
CA HIS A 56 0.41 5.65 -6.83
C HIS A 56 0.45 6.76 -5.80
N MET A 57 -0.11 6.55 -4.59
CA MET A 57 0.03 7.51 -3.50
C MET A 57 1.47 7.55 -2.98
N LEU A 58 2.05 6.38 -2.72
CA LEU A 58 3.41 6.23 -2.17
C LEU A 58 4.48 6.81 -3.09
N LEU A 59 4.41 6.49 -4.39
CA LEU A 59 5.49 6.76 -5.35
C LEU A 59 5.12 7.75 -6.45
N GLY A 60 3.86 8.15 -6.55
CA GLY A 60 3.34 8.88 -7.71
C GLY A 60 2.94 7.97 -8.87
N LYS A 61 2.21 8.55 -9.83
CA LYS A 61 1.73 7.88 -11.05
C LYS A 61 2.83 7.77 -12.09
N LEU A 62 3.01 6.55 -12.61
CA LEU A 62 3.94 6.30 -13.72
C LEU A 62 3.40 6.91 -15.01
N GLN A 63 4.23 7.70 -15.68
CA GLN A 63 3.95 8.31 -16.97
C GLN A 63 4.50 7.44 -18.11
N PRO A 64 4.03 7.64 -19.37
CA PRO A 64 4.52 6.88 -20.52
C PRO A 64 6.03 7.01 -20.77
N ASN A 65 6.64 8.12 -20.36
CA ASN A 65 8.08 8.36 -20.47
C ASN A 65 8.91 7.69 -19.35
N GLY A 66 8.27 6.89 -18.49
CA GLY A 66 8.90 6.23 -17.34
C GLY A 66 9.07 7.10 -16.10
N SER A 67 8.76 8.40 -16.15
CA SER A 67 8.82 9.28 -14.97
C SER A 67 7.62 9.05 -14.05
N ARG A 68 7.75 9.48 -12.79
CA ARG A 68 6.64 9.48 -11.82
C ARG A 68 6.24 10.91 -11.49
N ILE A 69 4.92 11.14 -11.40
CA ILE A 69 4.36 12.41 -10.96
C ILE A 69 3.62 12.18 -9.65
N GLY A 70 4.02 12.91 -8.61
CA GLY A 70 3.35 12.93 -7.31
C GLY A 70 1.87 13.31 -7.39
N LEU A 71 1.11 12.97 -6.37
CA LEU A 71 -0.32 13.27 -6.30
C LEU A 71 -0.64 14.53 -5.49
N TYR A 72 0.28 14.96 -4.64
CA TYR A 72 0.04 15.97 -3.61
C TYR A 72 0.78 17.25 -3.95
N LEU A 73 0.05 18.35 -4.07
CA LEU A 73 0.62 19.66 -4.38
C LEU A 73 1.18 20.29 -3.10
N TYR A 74 2.48 20.55 -3.08
CA TYR A 74 3.16 21.25 -2.00
C TYR A 74 4.04 22.36 -2.61
N ARG A 75 3.85 23.61 -2.20
CA ARG A 75 4.63 24.76 -2.72
C ARG A 75 4.74 24.79 -4.26
N ASN A 76 3.62 24.62 -4.96
CA ASN A 76 3.51 24.60 -6.43
C ASN A 76 4.22 23.44 -7.16
N LYS A 77 4.58 22.37 -6.46
CA LYS A 77 5.13 21.16 -7.08
C LYS A 77 4.39 19.92 -6.57
N ASN A 78 4.20 18.95 -7.46
CA ASN A 78 3.58 17.67 -7.10
C ASN A 78 4.61 16.73 -6.49
N TYR A 79 4.24 16.12 -5.37
CA TYR A 79 5.05 15.16 -4.62
C TYR A 79 4.24 13.90 -4.30
N SER A 80 4.97 12.80 -4.18
CA SER A 80 4.50 11.54 -3.63
C SER A 80 4.58 11.54 -2.10
N ILE A 81 3.96 10.57 -1.44
CA ILE A 81 4.05 10.45 0.02
C ILE A 81 5.50 10.24 0.46
N THR A 82 6.28 9.43 -0.25
CA THR A 82 7.69 9.19 0.08
C THR A 82 8.53 10.47 -0.02
N GLU A 83 8.31 11.28 -1.06
CA GLU A 83 9.03 12.56 -1.19
C GLU A 83 8.60 13.56 -0.11
N LEU A 84 7.31 13.62 0.24
CA LEU A 84 6.82 14.51 1.30
C LEU A 84 7.29 14.05 2.68
N CYS A 85 7.40 12.74 2.90
CA CYS A 85 7.98 12.19 4.12
C CYS A 85 9.44 12.61 4.28
N GLN A 86 10.24 12.53 3.22
CA GLN A 86 11.62 13.00 3.25
C GLN A 86 11.69 14.51 3.53
N LEU A 87 10.83 15.32 2.90
CA LEU A 87 10.77 16.75 3.18
C LEU A 87 10.41 17.06 4.64
N GLU A 88 9.43 16.34 5.21
CA GLU A 88 9.05 16.48 6.62
C GLU A 88 10.20 16.13 7.56
N GLN A 89 11.00 15.11 7.23
CA GLN A 89 12.18 14.72 8.01
C GLN A 89 13.31 15.75 7.94
N GLU A 90 13.52 16.35 6.76
CA GLU A 90 14.60 17.32 6.52
C GLU A 90 14.27 18.72 7.07
N GLN A 91 13.02 19.15 6.96
CA GLN A 91 12.61 20.54 7.21
C GLN A 91 11.72 20.67 8.45
N GLY A 92 11.30 19.55 9.04
CA GLY A 92 10.27 19.51 10.05
C GLY A 92 8.87 19.61 9.44
N THR A 93 7.88 19.42 10.29
CA THR A 93 6.46 19.53 9.94
C THR A 93 6.02 20.99 9.90
N ASP A 94 5.34 21.41 8.83
CA ASP A 94 4.65 22.69 8.73
C ASP A 94 3.12 22.51 8.56
N ALA A 95 2.38 23.62 8.59
CA ALA A 95 0.92 23.60 8.49
C ALA A 95 0.40 23.10 7.13
N GLU A 96 1.18 23.23 6.05
CA GLU A 96 0.80 22.73 4.73
C GLU A 96 1.01 21.22 4.64
N LEU A 97 2.12 20.70 5.20
CA LEU A 97 2.36 19.25 5.33
C LEU A 97 1.30 18.57 6.20
N GLN A 98 0.87 19.20 7.30
CA GLN A 98 -0.21 18.66 8.12
C GLN A 98 -1.56 18.61 7.38
N LYS A 99 -1.87 19.62 6.57
CA LYS A 99 -3.05 19.58 5.69
C LYS A 99 -2.94 18.47 4.66
N LEU A 100 -1.75 18.26 4.09
CA LEU A 100 -1.51 17.17 3.15
C LEU A 100 -1.66 15.80 3.81
N LEU A 101 -1.21 15.63 5.06
CA LEU A 101 -1.44 14.39 5.81
C LEU A 101 -2.93 14.08 5.95
N LEU A 102 -3.76 15.06 6.29
CA LEU A 102 -5.21 14.88 6.35
C LEU A 102 -5.79 14.49 4.98
N GLN A 103 -5.36 15.17 3.91
CA GLN A 103 -5.78 14.82 2.55
C GLN A 103 -5.37 13.38 2.17
N MET A 104 -4.16 12.96 2.52
CA MET A 104 -3.67 11.60 2.27
C MET A 104 -4.51 10.56 3.00
N ARG A 105 -4.93 10.84 4.24
CA ARG A 105 -5.82 9.98 5.02
C ARG A 105 -7.19 9.85 4.35
N ASP A 106 -7.79 10.97 3.93
CA ASP A 106 -9.07 10.96 3.21
C ASP A 106 -8.98 10.17 1.89
N ASP A 107 -7.87 10.34 1.15
CA ASP A 107 -7.62 9.57 -0.06
C ASP A 107 -7.49 8.07 0.21
N PHE A 108 -6.80 7.70 1.29
CA PHE A 108 -6.72 6.31 1.75
C PHE A 108 -8.09 5.75 2.11
N GLU A 109 -8.89 6.45 2.91
CA GLU A 109 -10.25 6.02 3.26
C GLU A 109 -11.10 5.79 2.01
N ARG A 110 -11.00 6.69 1.03
CA ARG A 110 -11.71 6.56 -0.25
C ARG A 110 -11.28 5.33 -1.06
N ILE A 111 -9.97 5.04 -1.16
CA ILE A 111 -9.50 3.86 -1.92
C ILE A 111 -9.74 2.56 -1.14
N SER A 112 -9.59 2.59 0.18
CA SER A 112 -9.76 1.43 1.06
C SER A 112 -11.23 1.08 1.23
N GLY A 113 -12.17 2.05 1.24
CA GLY A 113 -13.60 1.76 1.39
C GLY A 113 -14.16 0.80 0.34
N ARG A 114 -13.65 0.88 -0.91
CA ARG A 114 -14.01 -0.08 -1.96
C ARG A 114 -13.52 -1.49 -1.66
N PHE A 115 -12.30 -1.59 -1.15
CA PHE A 115 -11.69 -2.85 -0.77
C PHE A 115 -12.36 -3.42 0.49
N GLN A 116 -12.48 -2.62 1.55
CA GLN A 116 -13.13 -2.96 2.82
C GLN A 116 -14.55 -3.47 2.62
N ASN A 117 -15.34 -2.87 1.73
CA ASN A 117 -16.69 -3.37 1.44
C ASN A 117 -16.68 -4.78 0.82
N ALA A 118 -15.68 -5.10 -0.01
CA ALA A 118 -15.52 -6.43 -0.58
C ALA A 118 -14.99 -7.46 0.44
N VAL A 119 -14.23 -7.02 1.44
CA VAL A 119 -13.57 -7.90 2.43
C VAL A 119 -14.10 -7.74 3.86
N LYS A 120 -15.28 -7.09 4.02
CA LYS A 120 -15.79 -6.66 5.34
C LYS A 120 -15.88 -7.80 6.35
N ASN A 121 -16.28 -8.98 5.87
CA ASN A 121 -16.48 -10.16 6.70
C ASN A 121 -15.22 -11.01 6.86
N SER A 122 -14.11 -10.66 6.21
CA SER A 122 -12.85 -11.41 6.28
C SER A 122 -11.76 -10.70 7.11
N LYS A 123 -11.98 -9.47 7.59
CA LYS A 123 -10.99 -8.79 8.46
C LYS A 123 -10.64 -9.61 9.71
N PRO A 124 -11.59 -10.20 10.48
CA PRO A 124 -11.26 -11.05 11.63
C PRO A 124 -10.42 -12.27 11.25
N VAL A 125 -10.68 -12.84 10.06
CA VAL A 125 -9.95 -13.98 9.51
C VAL A 125 -8.52 -13.62 9.09
N MET A 126 -8.29 -12.36 8.74
CA MET A 126 -6.99 -11.86 8.30
C MET A 126 -6.07 -11.43 9.45
N VAL A 127 -6.56 -11.31 10.69
CA VAL A 127 -5.78 -10.81 11.84
C VAL A 127 -4.50 -11.62 12.04
N ASP A 128 -4.60 -12.95 12.14
CA ASP A 128 -3.45 -13.82 12.34
C ASP A 128 -2.44 -13.74 11.19
N LEU A 129 -2.95 -13.57 9.96
CA LEU A 129 -2.13 -13.43 8.76
C LEU A 129 -1.37 -12.10 8.72
N ILE A 130 -2.02 -11.01 9.16
CA ILE A 130 -1.41 -9.69 9.31
C ILE A 130 -0.30 -9.75 10.35
N ILE A 131 -0.58 -10.33 11.52
CA ILE A 131 0.41 -10.47 12.60
C ILE A 131 1.61 -11.31 12.11
N GLN A 132 1.35 -12.42 11.43
CA GLN A 132 2.41 -13.27 10.86
C GLN A 132 3.26 -12.51 9.82
N SER A 133 2.63 -11.80 8.89
CA SER A 133 3.31 -11.00 7.86
C SER A 133 4.22 -9.93 8.47
N ASN A 134 3.74 -9.22 9.51
CA ASN A 134 4.54 -8.22 10.23
C ASN A 134 5.65 -8.86 11.07
N HIS A 135 5.41 -10.01 11.69
CA HIS A 135 6.42 -10.75 12.44
C HIS A 135 7.59 -11.19 11.55
N LEU A 136 7.32 -11.73 10.35
CA LEU A 136 8.36 -12.15 9.40
C LEU A 136 9.28 -10.99 8.96
N ARG A 137 8.80 -9.75 9.09
CA ARG A 137 9.56 -8.52 8.79
C ARG A 137 10.16 -7.84 10.02
N GLY A 138 10.03 -8.43 11.21
CA GLY A 138 10.47 -7.82 12.48
C GLY A 138 9.67 -6.58 12.90
N ARG A 139 8.43 -6.41 12.39
CA ARG A 139 7.57 -5.25 12.62
C ARG A 139 6.47 -5.52 13.66
N HIS A 140 6.86 -6.02 14.82
CA HIS A 140 5.93 -6.47 15.88
C HIS A 140 4.95 -5.38 16.36
N ASN A 141 5.39 -4.12 16.35
CA ASN A 141 4.61 -2.97 16.82
C ASN A 141 3.98 -2.15 15.67
N SER A 142 3.81 -2.75 14.50
CA SER A 142 3.20 -2.05 13.35
C SER A 142 1.80 -1.53 13.69
N LEU A 143 1.49 -0.31 13.23
CA LEU A 143 0.13 0.23 13.27
C LEU A 143 -0.87 -0.70 12.56
N LEU A 144 -0.42 -1.45 11.55
CA LEU A 144 -1.24 -2.44 10.87
C LEU A 144 -1.73 -3.55 11.82
N ASN A 145 -0.92 -3.96 12.80
CA ASN A 145 -1.35 -4.94 13.81
C ASN A 145 -2.49 -4.37 14.66
N LYS A 146 -2.41 -3.09 15.05
CA LYS A 146 -3.50 -2.43 15.79
C LYS A 146 -4.75 -2.31 14.93
N TRP A 147 -4.58 -1.85 13.68
CA TRP A 147 -5.67 -1.73 12.71
C TRP A 147 -6.37 -3.06 12.42
N ALA A 148 -5.66 -4.19 12.44
CA ALA A 148 -6.29 -5.50 12.24
C ALA A 148 -7.37 -5.79 13.29
N HIS A 149 -7.24 -5.26 14.51
CA HIS A 149 -8.15 -5.49 15.63
C HIS A 149 -9.25 -4.42 15.77
N THR A 150 -9.20 -3.32 15.02
CA THR A 150 -10.21 -2.27 15.09
C THR A 150 -11.48 -2.65 14.33
N SER A 151 -12.62 -2.19 14.82
CA SER A 151 -13.86 -2.19 14.04
C SER A 151 -13.87 -0.99 13.08
N GLY A 152 -14.65 -1.04 12.00
CA GLY A 152 -14.61 0.00 10.96
C GLY A 152 -14.97 1.42 11.43
N THR A 153 -15.68 1.57 12.56
CA THR A 153 -15.96 2.88 13.18
C THR A 153 -14.76 3.44 13.95
N ASP A 154 -13.83 2.58 14.36
CA ASP A 154 -12.70 2.93 15.21
C ASP A 154 -11.43 3.20 14.39
N ASP A 155 -11.44 2.91 13.09
CA ASP A 155 -10.30 3.16 12.19
C ASP A 155 -9.90 4.64 12.21
N ARG A 156 -10.86 5.57 12.18
CA ARG A 156 -10.56 7.01 12.23
C ARG A 156 -9.91 7.42 13.56
N ILE A 157 -10.42 6.89 14.67
CA ILE A 157 -9.88 7.13 16.02
C ILE A 157 -8.45 6.62 16.10
N LEU A 158 -8.20 5.40 15.62
CA LEU A 158 -6.86 4.81 15.59
C LEU A 158 -5.87 5.71 14.85
N PHE A 159 -6.25 6.25 13.69
CA PHE A 159 -5.38 7.15 12.92
C PHE A 159 -5.19 8.49 13.61
N ASP A 160 -6.22 9.07 14.22
CA ASP A 160 -6.09 10.30 14.99
C ASP A 160 -5.11 10.15 16.17
N GLU A 161 -5.05 8.96 16.78
CA GLU A 161 -4.16 8.65 17.91
C GLU A 161 -2.73 8.24 17.54
N HIS A 162 -2.50 7.75 16.31
CA HIS A 162 -1.24 7.09 15.96
C HIS A 162 -0.58 7.61 14.67
N VAL A 163 -1.27 8.43 13.89
CA VAL A 163 -0.76 8.95 12.61
C VAL A 163 -0.68 10.47 12.71
N HIS A 164 0.48 10.96 13.16
CA HIS A 164 0.73 12.39 13.36
C HIS A 164 1.68 12.99 12.32
N THR A 165 2.48 12.13 11.70
CA THR A 165 3.45 12.51 10.68
C THR A 165 3.15 11.79 9.36
N ILE A 166 3.64 12.35 8.26
CA ILE A 166 3.62 11.68 6.95
C ILE A 166 4.42 10.38 7.02
N LYS A 167 5.47 10.33 7.85
CA LYS A 167 6.23 9.10 8.08
C LYS A 167 5.40 7.97 8.67
N ASP A 168 4.58 8.25 9.68
CA ASP A 168 3.70 7.25 10.31
C ASP A 168 2.75 6.65 9.27
N PHE A 169 2.17 7.53 8.45
CA PHE A 169 1.23 7.13 7.40
C PHE A 169 1.92 6.33 6.28
N GLU A 170 3.10 6.76 5.83
CA GLU A 170 3.91 6.03 4.84
C GLU A 170 4.21 4.60 5.32
N ILE A 171 4.69 4.47 6.56
CA ILE A 171 4.99 3.19 7.22
C ILE A 171 3.78 2.27 7.21
N PHE A 172 2.61 2.79 7.54
CA PHE A 172 1.37 2.03 7.55
C PHE A 172 0.95 1.55 6.15
N LEU A 173 1.05 2.43 5.14
CA LEU A 173 0.75 2.06 3.74
C LEU A 173 1.70 0.98 3.21
N ILE A 174 2.99 1.08 3.54
CA ILE A 174 3.99 0.07 3.19
C ILE A 174 3.63 -1.28 3.82
N ASP A 175 3.24 -1.30 5.10
CA ASP A 175 2.88 -2.53 5.80
C ASP A 175 1.65 -3.19 5.19
N ILE A 176 0.61 -2.43 4.89
CA ILE A 176 -0.58 -2.97 4.20
C ILE A 176 -0.19 -3.54 2.84
N HIS A 177 0.62 -2.82 2.07
CA HIS A 177 1.00 -3.26 0.74
C HIS A 177 1.78 -4.59 0.80
N ASN A 178 2.73 -4.70 1.72
CA ASN A 178 3.52 -5.90 1.95
C ASN A 178 2.64 -7.08 2.38
N PHE A 179 1.75 -6.88 3.35
CA PHE A 179 0.81 -7.90 3.79
C PHE A 179 -0.08 -8.40 2.64
N LEU A 180 -0.66 -7.50 1.86
CA LEU A 180 -1.50 -7.87 0.73
C LEU A 180 -0.74 -8.63 -0.35
N ASN A 181 0.55 -8.32 -0.52
CA ASN A 181 1.41 -9.05 -1.45
C ASN A 181 1.64 -10.48 -0.97
N ASP A 182 2.02 -10.63 0.30
CA ASP A 182 2.19 -11.96 0.92
C ASP A 182 0.89 -12.78 0.88
N LEU A 183 -0.26 -12.16 1.14
CA LEU A 183 -1.55 -12.82 1.13
C LEU A 183 -1.84 -13.44 -0.25
N VAL A 184 -1.68 -12.64 -1.32
CA VAL A 184 -1.89 -13.11 -2.69
C VAL A 184 -0.89 -14.21 -3.06
N GLU A 185 0.39 -14.03 -2.70
CA GLU A 185 1.44 -15.00 -3.01
C GLU A 185 1.27 -16.32 -2.24
N SER A 186 0.61 -16.27 -1.08
CA SER A 186 0.26 -17.44 -0.28
C SER A 186 -1.03 -18.14 -0.74
N CYS A 187 -1.74 -17.61 -1.74
CA CYS A 187 -3.00 -18.16 -2.28
C CYS A 187 -2.85 -18.59 -3.75
N PRO A 188 -2.16 -19.71 -4.04
CA PRO A 188 -1.86 -20.13 -5.41
C PRO A 188 -3.09 -20.50 -6.23
N LYS A 189 -4.19 -21.01 -5.64
CA LYS A 189 -5.44 -21.25 -6.39
C LYS A 189 -6.08 -19.93 -6.80
N GLY A 190 -6.16 -18.96 -5.88
CA GLY A 190 -6.66 -17.61 -6.14
C GLY A 190 -5.90 -16.94 -7.29
N GLN A 191 -4.57 -17.03 -7.29
CA GLN A 191 -3.74 -16.52 -8.38
C GLN A 191 -4.05 -17.17 -9.73
N ARG A 192 -4.23 -18.50 -9.78
CA ARG A 192 -4.62 -19.19 -11.02
C ARG A 192 -5.98 -18.74 -11.53
N LEU A 193 -6.97 -18.63 -10.64
CA LEU A 193 -8.30 -18.13 -10.99
C LEU A 193 -8.25 -16.68 -11.49
N TYR A 194 -7.37 -15.85 -10.94
CA TYR A 194 -7.16 -14.48 -11.42
C TYR A 194 -6.67 -14.44 -12.87
N VAL A 195 -5.69 -15.29 -13.22
CA VAL A 195 -5.18 -15.38 -14.59
C VAL A 195 -6.29 -15.82 -15.55
N GLN A 196 -7.08 -16.84 -15.17
CA GLN A 196 -8.22 -17.31 -15.96
C GLN A 196 -9.26 -16.20 -16.17
N TRP A 197 -9.71 -15.57 -15.08
CA TRP A 197 -10.66 -14.47 -15.09
C TRP A 197 -10.19 -13.29 -15.97
N LYS A 198 -8.92 -12.91 -15.86
CA LYS A 198 -8.33 -11.84 -16.67
C LYS A 198 -8.37 -12.18 -18.16
N ASN A 199 -8.02 -13.41 -18.52
CA ASN A 199 -8.03 -13.85 -19.92
C ASN A 199 -9.45 -13.86 -20.50
N GLU A 200 -10.45 -14.30 -19.71
CA GLU A 200 -11.85 -14.26 -20.11
C GLU A 200 -12.35 -12.83 -20.37
N LEU A 201 -11.96 -11.87 -19.53
CA LEU A 201 -12.31 -10.46 -19.73
C LEU A 201 -11.67 -9.89 -21.00
N LEU A 202 -10.43 -10.24 -21.30
CA LEU A 202 -9.76 -9.81 -22.53
C LEU A 202 -10.44 -10.38 -23.77
N ARG A 203 -10.82 -11.66 -23.73
CA ARG A 203 -11.58 -12.30 -24.82
C ARG A 203 -12.91 -11.60 -25.06
N LYS A 204 -13.71 -11.39 -24.01
CA LYS A 204 -15.01 -10.71 -24.10
C LYS A 204 -14.90 -9.30 -24.69
N LYS A 205 -13.83 -8.55 -24.37
CA LYS A 205 -13.59 -7.23 -24.95
C LYS A 205 -13.26 -7.28 -26.44
N SER A 206 -12.52 -8.29 -26.87
CA SER A 206 -12.20 -8.50 -28.29
C SER A 206 -13.43 -8.89 -29.11
N ASP A 207 -14.37 -9.61 -28.50
CA ASP A 207 -15.61 -10.05 -29.18
C ASP A 207 -16.64 -8.89 -29.31
N THR A 208 -16.43 -7.76 -28.62
CA THR A 208 -17.32 -6.58 -28.62
C THR A 208 -16.80 -5.40 -29.47
N LEU A 209 -15.63 -5.53 -30.09
CA LEU A 209 -15.02 -4.53 -30.98
C LEU A 209 -15.13 -4.99 -32.44
#